data_AF-A0A6G1J6E9-F1
#
_entry.id   AF-A0A6G1J6E9-F1
#
_cell.length_a   1.000
_cell.length_b   1.000
_cell.length_c   1.000
_cell.angle_alpha   90.00
_cell.angle_beta   90.00
_cell.angle_gamma   90.00
#
_symmetry.space_group_name_H-M   'P 1'
#
loop_
_entity.id
_entity.type
_entity.pdbx_description
1 polymer ?
#
loop_
_entity_poly.entity_id
_entity_poly.type
_entity_poly.pdbx_seq_one_letter_code
_entity_poly.pdbx_strand_id
1 'polypeptide(L)'
;MNRESPPYAAQKCIPPIPANHLPHLTSSSVIMWAAWQEWSNFQTIKGLRWWLSISITNEPTRRIIKRALDNAGKLLVPYPGEFIFMATDEAQAILGSPNGLGLGYFLIQHKSQPGNMYVSGVVVYHGDTMHQSPCLAFAVMPPAATAPGQNQGSAVADSRVPSPTGNLTSVCEELERREAEAHGRRNKHGGGPVQVH
;
A
#
# COMPACT_ATOMS: atom_id res chain seq x y z
N MET A 1 12.84 -4.03 11.88
CA MET A 1 11.70 -4.95 11.81
C MET A 1 12.02 -6.10 10.88
N ASN A 2 12.19 -7.27 11.48
CA ASN A 2 12.18 -8.56 10.81
C ASN A 2 10.89 -9.26 11.23
N ARG A 3 10.00 -9.58 10.28
CA ARG A 3 8.69 -10.18 10.58
C ARG A 3 8.82 -11.70 10.52
N GLU A 4 9.36 -12.25 11.60
CA GLU A 4 9.46 -13.70 11.78
C GLU A 4 8.14 -14.26 12.30
N SER A 5 7.75 -15.44 11.84
CA SER A 5 6.56 -16.11 12.34
C SER A 5 6.82 -16.74 13.72
N PRO A 6 5.81 -16.83 14.61
CA PRO A 6 5.91 -17.57 15.86
C PRO A 6 6.55 -18.97 15.75
N PRO A 7 6.25 -19.81 14.73
CA PRO A 7 6.96 -21.09 14.56
C PRO A 7 8.46 -20.96 14.29
N TYR A 8 8.88 -19.92 13.56
CA TYR A 8 10.29 -19.65 13.32
C TYR A 8 10.99 -19.15 14.59
N ALA A 9 10.35 -18.24 15.33
CA ALA A 9 10.89 -17.71 16.58
C ALA A 9 10.97 -18.78 17.69
N ALA A 10 10.01 -19.71 17.72
CA ALA A 10 9.93 -20.82 18.67
C ALA A 10 11.16 -21.74 18.67
N GLN A 11 11.80 -21.90 17.51
CA GLN A 11 13.03 -22.69 17.36
C GLN A 11 14.25 -22.03 18.04
N LYS A 12 14.19 -20.71 18.27
CA LYS A 12 15.27 -19.94 18.91
C LYS A 12 15.13 -19.89 20.44
N CYS A 13 14.02 -20.36 21.00
CA CYS A 13 13.82 -20.44 22.45
C CYS A 13 14.73 -21.54 23.06
N ILE A 14 15.04 -21.40 24.35
CA ILE A 14 15.80 -22.41 25.11
C ILE A 14 14.94 -22.82 26.32
N PRO A 15 14.37 -24.05 26.35
CA PRO A 15 14.39 -25.04 25.28
C PRO A 15 13.52 -24.64 24.06
N PRO A 16 13.78 -25.18 22.86
CA PRO A 16 12.94 -24.93 21.69
C PRO A 16 11.49 -25.37 21.92
N ILE A 17 10.54 -24.57 21.47
CA ILE A 17 9.10 -24.88 21.64
C ILE A 17 8.63 -25.72 20.45
N PRO A 18 8.11 -26.94 20.66
CA PRO A 18 7.53 -27.76 19.60
C PRO A 18 6.36 -27.09 18.89
N ALA A 19 6.21 -27.31 17.58
CA ALA A 19 5.17 -26.67 16.77
C ALA A 19 3.74 -26.96 17.26
N ASN A 20 3.49 -28.15 17.82
CA ASN A 20 2.20 -28.55 18.39
C ASN A 20 1.84 -27.82 19.70
N HIS A 21 2.78 -27.11 20.31
CA HIS A 21 2.57 -26.32 21.52
C HIS A 21 2.36 -24.83 21.23
N LEU A 22 2.42 -24.42 19.96
CA LEU A 22 2.18 -23.03 19.59
C LEU A 22 0.68 -22.76 19.46
N PRO A 23 0.19 -21.60 19.94
CA PRO A 23 -1.20 -21.20 19.73
C PRO A 23 -1.47 -21.06 18.24
N HIS A 24 -2.72 -21.28 17.81
CA HIS A 24 -3.10 -21.18 16.40
C HIS A 24 -2.88 -19.76 15.81
N LEU A 25 -2.73 -18.74 16.67
CA LEU A 25 -2.30 -17.39 16.31
C LEU A 25 -0.81 -17.37 15.91
N THR A 26 -0.52 -17.86 14.71
CA THR A 26 0.85 -18.02 14.20
C THR A 26 1.22 -17.09 13.04
N SER A 27 0.33 -16.19 12.62
CA SER A 27 0.64 -15.24 11.54
C SER A 27 0.56 -13.80 12.04
N SER A 28 1.45 -12.95 11.51
CA SER A 28 1.42 -11.52 11.81
C SER A 28 0.12 -10.86 11.34
N SER A 29 -0.50 -11.35 10.26
CA SER A 29 -1.78 -10.82 9.78
C SER A 29 -2.90 -11.04 10.79
N VAL A 30 -2.97 -12.23 11.41
CA VAL A 30 -3.99 -12.56 12.41
C VAL A 30 -3.77 -11.78 13.70
N ILE A 31 -2.52 -11.64 14.16
CA ILE A 31 -2.21 -10.82 15.34
C ILE A 31 -2.57 -9.35 15.09
N MET A 32 -2.19 -8.81 13.91
CA MET A 32 -2.52 -7.44 13.54
C MET A 32 -4.03 -7.23 13.42
N TRP A 33 -4.74 -8.24 12.91
CA TRP A 33 -6.19 -8.22 12.82
C TRP A 33 -6.87 -8.22 14.20
N ALA A 34 -6.40 -9.04 15.14
CA ALA A 34 -6.88 -9.02 16.51
C ALA A 34 -6.66 -7.64 17.16
N ALA A 35 -5.47 -7.07 17.03
CA ALA A 35 -5.16 -5.72 17.52
C ALA A 35 -6.01 -4.65 16.84
N TRP A 36 -6.24 -4.76 15.53
CA TRP A 36 -7.11 -3.84 14.80
C TRP A 36 -8.54 -3.91 15.30
N GLN A 37 -9.11 -5.11 15.50
CA GLN A 37 -10.46 -5.25 16.05
C GLN A 37 -10.59 -4.69 17.46
N GLU A 38 -9.57 -4.88 18.31
CA GLU A 38 -9.56 -4.37 19.69
C GLU A 38 -9.58 -2.84 19.74
N TRP A 39 -8.85 -2.18 18.84
CA TRP A 39 -8.73 -0.72 18.81
C TRP A 39 -9.71 -0.03 17.86
N SER A 40 -10.43 -0.80 17.04
CA SER A 40 -11.43 -0.28 16.12
C SER A 40 -12.83 -0.35 16.71
N ASN A 41 -13.66 0.62 16.33
CA ASN A 41 -15.11 0.53 16.41
C ASN A 41 -15.71 0.24 15.02
N PHE A 42 -17.03 0.07 14.95
CA PHE A 42 -17.73 -0.27 13.70
C PHE A 42 -17.52 0.74 12.56
N GLN A 43 -17.21 2.00 12.87
CA GLN A 43 -16.93 3.03 11.87
C GLN A 43 -15.47 3.01 11.39
N THR A 44 -14.54 2.74 12.29
CA THR A 44 -13.10 2.75 12.00
C THR A 44 -12.59 1.44 11.40
N ILE A 45 -13.29 0.32 11.62
CA ILE A 45 -12.90 -0.98 11.04
C ILE A 45 -12.86 -0.97 9.51
N LYS A 46 -13.67 -0.09 8.88
CA LYS A 46 -13.71 0.18 7.43
C LYS A 46 -12.78 1.31 6.97
N GLY A 47 -12.14 2.00 7.90
CA GLY A 47 -11.33 3.19 7.65
C GLY A 47 -9.82 2.93 7.57
N LEU A 48 -9.40 1.70 7.27
CA LEU A 48 -7.97 1.41 7.13
C LEU A 48 -7.40 2.12 5.89
N ARG A 49 -6.56 3.13 6.13
CA ARG A 49 -5.92 3.93 5.07
C ARG A 49 -4.43 3.64 4.89
N TRP A 50 -3.76 3.26 5.98
CA TRP A 50 -2.30 3.13 6.00
C TRP A 50 -1.88 1.86 6.73
N TRP A 51 -0.92 1.15 6.13
CA TRP A 51 -0.23 0.03 6.77
C TRP A 51 1.26 0.30 6.81
N LEU A 52 1.82 0.34 8.02
CA LEU A 52 3.21 0.73 8.23
C LEU A 52 4.10 -0.46 8.55
N SER A 53 5.31 -0.42 8.01
CA SER A 53 6.41 -1.30 8.36
C SER A 53 7.64 -0.44 8.62
N ILE A 54 7.97 -0.25 9.89
CA ILE A 54 8.98 0.73 10.33
C ILE A 54 10.34 0.06 10.56
N SER A 55 11.42 0.77 10.23
CA SER A 55 12.83 0.40 10.47
C SER A 55 13.15 -1.01 10.01
N ILE A 56 12.84 -1.35 8.76
CA ILE A 56 12.96 -2.70 8.20
C ILE A 56 14.42 -3.16 8.21
N THR A 57 14.66 -4.30 8.83
CA THR A 57 16.02 -4.81 9.07
C THR A 57 16.30 -6.12 8.33
N ASN A 58 15.28 -6.83 7.88
CA ASN A 58 15.50 -8.08 7.14
C ASN A 58 16.08 -7.79 5.75
N GLU A 59 17.10 -8.57 5.41
CA GLU A 59 17.86 -8.41 4.19
C GLU A 59 17.02 -8.61 2.91
N PRO A 60 16.13 -9.63 2.81
CA PRO A 60 15.34 -9.87 1.61
C PRO A 60 14.48 -8.66 1.21
N THR A 61 13.73 -8.09 2.16
CA THR A 61 12.92 -6.89 1.89
C THR A 61 13.80 -5.69 1.55
N ARG A 62 14.93 -5.49 2.25
CA ARG A 62 15.85 -4.37 1.95
C ARG A 62 16.41 -4.45 0.53
N ARG A 63 16.76 -5.64 0.04
CA ARG A 63 17.23 -5.83 -1.35
C ARG A 63 16.13 -5.52 -2.37
N ILE A 64 14.89 -5.94 -2.10
CA ILE A 64 13.74 -5.63 -2.95
C ILE A 64 13.51 -4.11 -2.99
N ILE A 65 13.50 -3.43 -1.84
CA ILE A 65 13.33 -1.97 -1.76
C ILE A 65 14.43 -1.26 -2.55
N LYS A 66 15.70 -1.65 -2.35
CA LYS A 66 16.81 -1.03 -3.07
C LYS A 66 16.63 -1.17 -4.58
N ARG A 67 16.36 -2.39 -5.07
CA ARG A 67 16.16 -2.65 -6.50
C ARG A 67 14.97 -1.86 -7.07
N ALA A 68 13.88 -1.80 -6.33
CA ALA A 68 12.69 -1.05 -6.72
C ALA A 68 12.98 0.46 -6.84
N LEU A 69 13.72 1.04 -5.89
CA LEU A 69 14.14 2.44 -5.96
C LEU A 69 15.11 2.69 -7.12
N ASP A 70 16.13 1.84 -7.28
CA ASP A 70 17.11 1.94 -8.38
C ASP A 70 16.41 1.91 -9.75
N ASN A 71 15.48 0.96 -9.96
CA ASN A 71 14.71 0.84 -11.20
C ASN A 71 13.80 2.05 -11.44
N ALA A 72 13.21 2.61 -10.39
CA ALA A 72 12.38 3.80 -10.48
C ALA A 72 13.19 5.10 -10.67
N GLY A 73 14.53 5.04 -10.64
CA GLY A 73 15.41 6.22 -10.65
C GLY A 73 15.25 7.09 -9.40
N LYS A 74 14.88 6.48 -8.27
CA LYS A 74 14.57 7.14 -7.00
C LYS A 74 15.62 6.83 -5.95
N LEU A 75 15.75 7.72 -4.96
CA LEU A 75 16.63 7.52 -3.82
C LEU A 75 15.83 7.26 -2.55
N LEU A 76 16.44 6.54 -1.61
CA LEU A 76 15.89 6.42 -0.27
C LEU A 76 16.16 7.73 0.47
N VAL A 77 15.10 8.50 0.73
CA VAL A 77 15.19 9.82 1.38
C VAL A 77 14.41 9.82 2.71
N PRO A 78 14.64 10.81 3.60
CA PRO A 78 13.88 10.93 4.83
C PRO A 78 12.39 11.08 4.56
N TYR A 79 11.54 10.81 5.56
CA TYR A 79 10.11 11.12 5.48
C TYR A 79 9.88 12.57 5.00
N PRO A 80 8.98 12.83 4.01
CA PRO A 80 7.90 11.97 3.54
C PRO A 80 8.30 10.88 2.52
N GLY A 81 9.54 10.82 2.07
CA GLY A 81 10.00 9.76 1.18
C GLY A 81 9.45 9.84 -0.24
N GLU A 82 9.44 8.68 -0.88
CA GLU A 82 9.05 8.48 -2.27
C GLU A 82 7.77 7.67 -2.37
N PHE A 83 6.73 8.24 -2.98
CA PHE A 83 5.53 7.49 -3.32
C PHE A 83 5.72 6.72 -4.63
N ILE A 84 5.37 5.44 -4.63
CA ILE A 84 5.40 4.56 -5.79
C ILE A 84 4.00 3.96 -5.97
N PHE A 85 3.41 4.17 -7.14
CA PHE A 85 2.06 3.70 -7.48
C PHE A 85 2.02 2.18 -7.64
N MET A 86 0.95 1.53 -7.18
CA MET A 86 0.80 0.07 -7.24
C MET A 86 0.72 -0.49 -8.67
N ALA A 87 0.46 0.37 -9.66
CA ALA A 87 0.49 0.00 -11.08
C ALA A 87 1.90 -0.32 -11.62
N THR A 88 2.95 -0.06 -10.84
CA THR A 88 4.36 -0.31 -11.22
C THR A 88 4.87 -1.65 -10.71
N ASP A 89 5.78 -2.27 -11.45
CA ASP A 89 6.44 -3.52 -11.05
C ASP A 89 7.22 -3.34 -9.73
N GLU A 90 7.78 -2.15 -9.52
CA GLU A 90 8.51 -1.77 -8.31
C GLU A 90 7.63 -1.84 -7.05
N ALA A 91 6.44 -1.24 -7.10
CA ALA A 91 5.51 -1.28 -5.98
C ALA A 91 4.96 -2.69 -5.74
N GLN A 92 4.69 -3.45 -6.80
CA GLN A 92 4.24 -4.84 -6.71
C GLN A 92 5.32 -5.74 -6.12
N ALA A 93 6.59 -5.56 -6.50
CA ALA A 93 7.71 -6.27 -5.90
C ALA A 93 7.82 -5.97 -4.39
N ILE A 94 7.67 -4.69 -3.99
CA ILE A 94 7.65 -4.29 -2.59
C ILE A 94 6.46 -4.92 -1.84
N LEU A 95 5.26 -4.95 -2.44
CA LEU A 95 4.08 -5.61 -1.87
C LEU A 95 4.28 -7.13 -1.71
N GLY A 96 5.00 -7.77 -2.65
CA GLY A 96 5.37 -9.18 -2.59
C GLY A 96 6.50 -9.51 -1.60
N SER A 97 7.14 -8.50 -0.99
CA SER A 97 8.20 -8.72 -0.01
C SER A 97 7.68 -9.34 1.30
N PRO A 98 8.55 -9.94 2.13
CA PRO A 98 8.18 -10.39 3.48
C PRO A 98 7.44 -9.35 4.33
N ASN A 99 7.70 -8.04 4.13
CA ASN A 99 6.99 -6.97 4.85
C ASN A 99 5.68 -6.53 4.18
N GLY A 100 5.47 -6.83 2.90
CA GLY A 100 4.21 -6.56 2.20
C GLY A 100 3.21 -7.71 2.32
N LEU A 101 3.67 -8.97 2.35
CA LEU A 101 2.81 -10.16 2.41
C LEU A 101 1.82 -10.15 3.58
N GLY A 102 2.23 -9.64 4.75
CA GLY A 102 1.35 -9.51 5.91
C GLY A 102 0.10 -8.65 5.63
N LEU A 103 0.25 -7.57 4.86
CA LEU A 103 -0.88 -6.73 4.43
C LEU A 103 -1.77 -7.50 3.44
N GLY A 104 -1.17 -8.20 2.46
CA GLY A 104 -1.92 -9.02 1.51
C GLY A 104 -2.80 -10.06 2.19
N TYR A 105 -2.22 -10.83 3.12
CA TYR A 105 -2.98 -11.80 3.92
C TYR A 105 -4.04 -11.14 4.79
N PHE A 106 -3.73 -10.00 5.43
CA PHE A 106 -4.69 -9.25 6.23
C PHE A 106 -5.92 -8.85 5.40
N LEU A 107 -5.71 -8.26 4.22
CA LEU A 107 -6.81 -7.83 3.36
C LEU A 107 -7.62 -9.01 2.82
N ILE A 108 -6.97 -10.11 2.42
CA ILE A 108 -7.64 -11.29 1.84
C ILE A 108 -8.44 -12.08 2.89
N GLN A 109 -7.86 -12.31 4.08
CA GLN A 109 -8.47 -13.15 5.12
C GLN A 109 -9.64 -12.46 5.81
N HIS A 110 -9.65 -11.12 5.84
CA HIS A 110 -10.63 -10.35 6.59
C HIS A 110 -11.57 -9.49 5.72
N LYS A 111 -11.64 -9.73 4.40
CA LYS A 111 -12.44 -8.95 3.42
C LYS A 111 -13.87 -8.58 3.85
N SER A 112 -14.53 -9.42 4.63
CA SER A 112 -15.93 -9.21 5.04
C SER A 112 -16.14 -7.97 5.91
N GLN A 113 -15.10 -7.49 6.60
CA GLN A 113 -15.24 -6.43 7.60
C GLN A 113 -14.81 -5.05 7.09
N PRO A 114 -13.59 -4.86 6.57
CA PRO A 114 -13.17 -3.58 6.02
C PRO A 114 -13.70 -3.37 4.59
N GLY A 115 -14.26 -4.40 3.95
CA GLY A 115 -14.72 -4.37 2.57
C GLY A 115 -13.63 -4.75 1.56
N ASN A 116 -13.91 -4.52 0.27
CA ASN A 116 -13.04 -4.88 -0.84
C ASN A 116 -11.89 -3.89 -1.04
N MET A 117 -11.12 -3.60 0.00
CA MET A 117 -10.01 -2.64 -0.09
C MET A 117 -8.85 -3.17 -0.94
N TYR A 118 -8.15 -2.25 -1.59
CA TYR A 118 -6.94 -2.52 -2.37
C TYR A 118 -5.80 -1.58 -1.97
N VAL A 119 -4.57 -1.96 -2.32
CA VAL A 119 -3.38 -1.14 -2.05
C VAL A 119 -3.16 -0.23 -3.27
N SER A 120 -3.21 1.09 -3.10
CA SER A 120 -3.04 2.06 -4.20
C SER A 120 -1.57 2.40 -4.46
N GLY A 121 -0.72 2.26 -3.46
CA GLY A 121 0.72 2.46 -3.60
C GLY A 121 1.47 2.29 -2.29
N VAL A 122 2.74 2.65 -2.32
CA VAL A 122 3.62 2.59 -1.16
C VAL A 122 4.52 3.81 -1.10
N VAL A 123 4.62 4.39 0.08
CA VAL A 123 5.65 5.38 0.42
C VAL A 123 6.85 4.64 0.96
N VAL A 124 8.02 4.87 0.37
CA VAL A 124 9.31 4.36 0.81
C VAL A 124 10.13 5.51 1.37
N TYR A 125 10.54 5.42 2.63
CA TYR A 125 11.29 6.48 3.31
C TYR A 125 12.25 5.88 4.33
N HIS A 126 13.14 6.69 4.90
CA HIS A 126 13.81 6.32 6.14
C HIS A 126 13.43 7.29 7.27
N GLY A 127 13.44 6.80 8.51
CA GLY A 127 13.30 7.66 9.69
C GLY A 127 14.57 8.45 9.96
N ASP A 128 14.45 9.51 10.76
CA ASP A 128 15.60 10.24 11.31
C ASP A 128 16.24 9.44 12.43
N THR A 129 16.98 8.40 12.03
CA THR A 129 17.69 7.48 12.92
C THR A 129 19.09 7.26 12.39
N MET A 130 20.04 6.95 13.28
CA MET A 130 21.44 6.71 12.90
C MET A 130 21.60 5.62 11.81
N HIS A 131 20.74 4.61 11.81
CA HIS A 131 20.82 3.49 10.88
C HIS A 131 20.07 3.72 9.56
N GLN A 132 19.30 4.81 9.43
CA GLN A 132 18.51 5.18 8.24
C GLN A 132 17.81 3.99 7.59
N SER A 133 17.28 3.08 8.41
CA SER A 133 16.67 1.85 7.92
C SER A 133 15.37 2.17 7.18
N PRO A 134 15.09 1.51 6.04
CA PRO A 134 13.93 1.83 5.24
C PRO A 134 12.64 1.49 5.98
N CYS A 135 11.63 2.31 5.74
CA CYS A 135 10.27 2.20 6.21
C CYS A 135 9.35 2.14 4.99
N LEU A 136 8.24 1.43 5.14
CA LEU A 136 7.17 1.38 4.14
C LEU A 136 5.88 1.86 4.77
N ALA A 137 5.15 2.73 4.07
CA ALA A 137 3.75 3.03 4.37
C ALA A 137 2.90 2.73 3.14
N PHE A 138 2.15 1.63 3.17
CA PHE A 138 1.24 1.26 2.10
C PHE A 138 -0.06 2.04 2.23
N ALA A 139 -0.47 2.69 1.14
CA ALA A 139 -1.75 3.36 1.04
C ALA A 139 -2.82 2.33 0.65
N VAL A 140 -3.92 2.32 1.40
CA VAL A 140 -5.05 1.39 1.23
C VAL A 140 -6.31 2.21 0.96
N MET A 141 -7.07 1.80 -0.05
CA MET A 141 -8.27 2.50 -0.49
C MET A 141 -9.43 1.52 -0.72
N PRO A 142 -10.68 1.93 -0.44
CA PRO A 142 -11.84 1.20 -0.92
C PRO A 142 -11.93 1.32 -2.46
N PRO A 143 -12.60 0.39 -3.16
CA PRO A 143 -12.93 0.57 -4.57
C PRO A 143 -13.72 1.86 -4.74
N ALA A 144 -13.50 2.56 -5.84
CA ALA A 144 -14.38 3.68 -6.20
C ALA A 144 -15.82 3.20 -6.12
N ALA A 145 -16.65 3.91 -5.34
CA ALA A 145 -18.07 3.58 -5.25
C ALA A 145 -18.63 3.64 -6.66
N THR A 146 -19.24 2.54 -7.14
CA THR A 146 -19.98 2.56 -8.39
C THR A 146 -21.08 3.60 -8.25
N ALA A 147 -20.91 4.77 -8.87
CA ALA A 147 -21.88 5.85 -8.78
C ALA A 147 -23.24 5.38 -9.32
N PRO A 148 -24.34 5.52 -8.56
CA PRO A 148 -25.67 5.37 -9.13
C PRO A 148 -25.95 6.58 -10.03
N GLY A 149 -25.96 6.35 -11.35
CA GLY A 149 -26.48 7.31 -12.34
C GLY A 149 -25.44 8.26 -12.94
N GLN A 150 -24.87 7.87 -14.07
CA GLN A 150 -24.26 8.84 -14.99
C GLN A 150 -25.37 9.52 -15.79
N ASN A 151 -25.69 10.77 -15.45
CA ASN A 151 -26.36 11.72 -16.35
C ASN A 151 -25.46 12.94 -16.55
N GLN A 152 -25.39 13.37 -17.81
CA GLN A 152 -24.43 14.31 -18.38
C GLN A 152 -24.63 15.76 -17.89
N GLY A 153 -23.53 16.53 -17.83
CA GLY A 153 -23.56 17.98 -17.66
C GLY A 153 -22.16 18.60 -17.54
N SER A 154 -21.65 19.14 -18.65
CA SER A 154 -20.36 19.84 -18.80
C SER A 154 -20.30 21.18 -18.06
N ALA A 155 -19.13 21.58 -17.51
CA ALA A 155 -18.66 22.97 -17.52
C ALA A 155 -17.17 23.14 -17.09
N VAL A 156 -16.37 23.61 -18.06
CA VAL A 156 -15.34 24.68 -18.06
C VAL A 156 -14.14 24.65 -17.09
N ALA A 157 -12.96 24.84 -17.68
CA ALA A 157 -11.62 24.87 -17.10
C ALA A 157 -11.25 26.19 -16.39
N ASP A 158 -10.35 26.13 -15.40
CA ASP A 158 -9.41 27.23 -15.07
C ASP A 158 -8.05 26.66 -14.64
N SER A 159 -7.00 27.29 -15.15
CA SER A 159 -5.60 26.89 -15.11
C SER A 159 -4.85 27.64 -14.02
N ARG A 160 -4.48 26.99 -12.91
CA ARG A 160 -3.41 27.46 -12.02
C ARG A 160 -2.65 26.28 -11.44
N VAL A 161 -1.33 26.27 -11.67
CA VAL A 161 -0.38 25.36 -11.04
C VAL A 161 0.03 25.93 -9.68
N PRO A 162 -0.02 25.17 -8.58
CA PRO A 162 0.78 25.47 -7.41
C PRO A 162 1.81 24.39 -7.10
N SER A 163 2.97 24.89 -6.68
CA SER A 163 4.16 24.18 -6.18
C SER A 163 3.84 23.24 -5.00
N PRO A 164 4.54 22.10 -4.82
CA PRO A 164 4.17 21.12 -3.81
C PRO A 164 4.82 21.45 -2.47
N THR A 165 4.03 22.03 -1.57
CA THR A 165 4.30 22.05 -0.13
C THR A 165 3.08 21.48 0.59
N GLY A 166 3.24 20.34 1.26
CA GLY A 166 2.48 20.00 2.46
C GLY A 166 1.50 18.81 2.41
N ASN A 167 1.62 17.97 3.44
CA ASN A 167 0.62 17.08 4.05
C ASN A 167 0.10 15.88 3.22
N LEU A 168 0.05 14.69 3.85
CA LEU A 168 -0.45 13.41 3.33
C LEU A 168 -1.87 13.49 2.72
N THR A 169 -2.69 14.45 3.14
CA THR A 169 -4.00 14.70 2.51
C THR A 169 -3.86 15.21 1.06
N SER A 170 -2.88 16.07 0.78
CA SER A 170 -2.59 16.58 -0.57
C SER A 170 -2.11 15.47 -1.50
N VAL A 171 -1.40 14.48 -0.97
CA VAL A 171 -1.01 13.29 -1.75
C VAL A 171 -2.25 12.50 -2.16
N CYS A 172 -3.23 12.28 -1.27
CA CYS A 172 -4.49 11.61 -1.63
C CYS A 172 -5.30 12.36 -2.70
N GLU A 173 -5.41 13.68 -2.60
CA GLU A 173 -6.12 14.51 -3.59
C GLU A 173 -5.43 14.48 -4.96
N GLU A 174 -4.09 14.48 -4.98
CA GLU A 174 -3.31 14.35 -6.22
C GLU A 174 -3.38 12.92 -6.81
N LEU A 175 -3.50 11.88 -5.97
CA LEU A 175 -3.73 10.51 -6.41
C LEU A 175 -5.08 10.35 -7.13
N GLU A 176 -6.16 10.89 -6.53
CA GLU A 176 -7.50 10.86 -7.12
C GLU A 176 -7.55 11.63 -8.45
N ARG A 177 -6.85 12.77 -8.54
CA ARG A 177 -6.74 13.55 -9.77
C ARG A 177 -5.98 12.82 -10.88
N ARG A 178 -4.87 12.15 -10.56
CA ARG A 178 -4.05 11.44 -11.56
C ARG A 178 -4.69 10.14 -12.05
N GLU A 179 -5.47 9.46 -11.21
CA GLU A 179 -6.28 8.32 -11.63
C GLU A 179 -7.42 8.74 -12.58
N ALA A 180 -8.08 9.87 -12.30
CA ALA A 180 -9.09 10.44 -13.19
C ALA A 180 -8.50 10.84 -14.56
N GLU A 181 -7.30 11.41 -14.59
CA GLU A 181 -6.59 11.76 -15.83
C GLU A 181 -6.15 10.52 -16.64
N ALA A 182 -5.74 9.44 -15.98
CA ALA A 182 -5.37 8.18 -16.63
C ALA A 182 -6.57 7.47 -17.27
N HIS A 183 -7.75 7.51 -16.65
CA HIS A 183 -8.99 6.99 -17.22
C HIS A 183 -9.54 7.86 -18.36
N GLY A 184 -9.33 9.18 -18.33
CA GLY A 184 -9.72 10.09 -19.42
C GLY A 184 -8.94 9.89 -20.72
N ARG A 185 -7.68 9.40 -20.66
CA ARG A 185 -6.87 9.13 -21.86
C ARG A 185 -7.25 7.83 -22.59
N ARG A 186 -7.83 6.85 -21.89
CA ARG A 186 -8.21 5.55 -22.51
C ARG A 186 -9.42 5.65 -23.43
N ASN A 187 -10.27 6.68 -23.27
CA ASN A 187 -11.47 6.88 -24.09
C ASN A 187 -11.28 7.77 -25.33
N LYS A 188 -10.06 8.26 -25.63
CA LYS A 188 -9.82 9.17 -26.76
C LYS A 188 -9.21 8.53 -28.01
N HIS A 189 -8.96 7.22 -28.05
CA HIS A 189 -8.25 6.55 -29.17
C HIS A 189 -8.97 5.31 -29.74
N GLY A 190 -10.29 5.33 -29.86
CA GLY A 190 -11.02 4.26 -30.54
C GLY A 190 -12.28 4.74 -31.24
N GLY A 191 -12.20 4.93 -32.57
CA GLY A 191 -13.39 5.10 -33.42
C GLY A 191 -13.23 6.12 -34.55
N GLY A 192 -12.30 5.89 -35.48
CA GLY A 192 -12.36 6.50 -36.82
C GLY A 192 -13.10 5.56 -37.79
N PRO A 193 -14.05 6.04 -38.61
CA PRO A 193 -14.81 5.18 -39.52
C PRO A 193 -13.95 4.74 -40.72
N VAL A 194 -14.00 3.44 -41.03
CA VAL A 194 -13.44 2.86 -42.26
C VAL A 194 -14.40 3.16 -43.41
N GLN A 195 -13.99 4.01 -44.36
CA GLN A 195 -14.69 4.15 -45.64
C GLN A 195 -14.30 3.00 -46.57
N VAL A 196 -15.31 2.33 -47.12
CA VAL A 196 -15.18 1.31 -48.16
C VAL A 196 -15.36 2.00 -49.52
N HIS A 197 -14.37 1.89 -50.38
CA HIS A 197 -14.49 2.11 -51.83
C HIS A 197 -14.05 0.84 -52.55
#